data_AF-A0A1G3VUQ0-F1
#
_entry.id   AF-A0A1G3VUQ0-F1
#
_cell.length_a   1.000
_cell.length_b   1.000
_cell.length_c   1.000
_cell.angle_alpha   90.00
_cell.angle_beta   90.00
_cell.angle_gamma   90.00
#
_symmetry.space_group_name_H-M   'P 1'
#
loop_
_entity.id
_entity.type
_entity.pdbx_description
1 polymer ?
#
loop_
_entity_poly.entity_id
_entity_poly.type
_entity_poly.pdbx_seq_one_letter_code
_entity_poly.pdbx_strand_id
1 'polypeptide(L)'
;MSKDQLKEERMKILDLLSKGIITAGDAEKLLSAMEKGSDQSYAEQQVIINKKAPFRMLKIFVDSNDGDVVRIQIPIEFAKLLKTGKFNMNLDSSDIDIDALLEMINAGVVGEIVNIESADGDNVRIVVE
;
A
#
# COMPACT_ATOMS: atom_id res chain seq x y z
N MET A 1 -19.24 29.16 16.41
CA MET A 1 -18.73 30.49 16.03
C MET A 1 -19.91 31.44 15.91
N SER A 2 -19.76 32.71 16.32
CA SER A 2 -20.85 33.70 16.18
C SER A 2 -20.99 34.13 14.72
N LYS A 3 -22.22 34.44 14.28
CA LYS A 3 -22.53 34.82 12.89
C LYS A 3 -21.73 36.05 12.41
N ASP A 4 -21.38 36.93 13.35
CA ASP A 4 -20.54 38.11 13.09
C ASP A 4 -19.07 37.75 12.82
N GLN A 5 -18.52 36.73 13.50
CA GLN A 5 -17.15 36.27 13.29
C GLN A 5 -16.98 35.67 11.89
N LEU A 6 -17.97 34.88 11.43
CA LEU A 6 -17.98 34.32 10.08
C LEU A 6 -18.01 35.41 9.00
N LYS A 7 -18.71 36.52 9.26
CA LYS A 7 -18.78 37.65 8.32
C LYS A 7 -17.45 38.40 8.24
N GLU A 8 -16.79 38.60 9.37
CA GLU A 8 -15.49 39.27 9.45
C GLU A 8 -14.40 38.45 8.73
N GLU A 9 -14.35 37.15 8.95
CA GLU A 9 -13.39 36.26 8.30
C GLU A 9 -13.62 36.16 6.77
N ARG A 10 -14.88 36.13 6.30
CA ARG A 10 -15.19 36.20 4.86
C ARG A 10 -14.70 37.51 4.24
N MET A 11 -14.84 38.64 4.93
CA MET A 11 -14.35 39.93 4.46
C MET A 11 -12.82 39.95 4.32
N LYS A 12 -12.10 39.32 5.25
CA LYS A 12 -10.65 39.19 5.21
C LYS A 12 -10.16 38.39 4.00
N ILE A 13 -10.85 37.30 3.66
CA ILE A 13 -10.52 36.49 2.47
C ILE A 13 -10.71 37.31 1.18
N LEU A 14 -11.79 38.08 1.08
CA LEU A 14 -12.04 38.94 -0.08
C LEU A 14 -11.01 40.07 -0.20
N ASP A 15 -10.55 40.64 0.91
CA ASP A 15 -9.46 41.63 0.93
C ASP A 15 -8.14 41.03 0.42
N LEU A 16 -7.79 39.81 0.83
CA LEU A 16 -6.60 39.10 0.34
C LEU A 16 -6.68 38.81 -1.16
N LEU A 17 -7.87 38.46 -1.67
CA LEU A 17 -8.11 38.28 -3.10
C LEU A 17 -7.98 39.59 -3.87
N SER A 18 -8.56 40.68 -3.34
CA SER A 18 -8.47 42.02 -3.94
C SER A 18 -7.03 42.53 -4.02
N LYS A 19 -6.19 42.15 -3.04
CA LYS A 19 -4.76 42.48 -3.01
C LYS A 19 -3.92 41.56 -3.91
N GLY A 20 -4.52 40.54 -4.53
CA GLY A 20 -3.83 39.56 -5.36
C GLY A 20 -2.89 38.64 -4.59
N ILE A 21 -3.00 38.57 -3.26
CA ILE A 21 -2.18 37.71 -2.40
C ILE A 21 -2.59 36.25 -2.56
N ILE A 22 -3.88 36.01 -2.83
CA ILE A 22 -4.45 34.69 -3.09
C ILE A 22 -5.16 34.67 -4.44
N THR A 23 -5.29 33.49 -5.04
CA THR A 23 -6.03 33.32 -6.30
C THR A 23 -7.53 33.18 -6.05
N ALA A 24 -8.34 33.37 -7.10
CA ALA A 24 -9.79 33.16 -7.03
C ALA A 24 -10.15 31.73 -6.54
N GLY A 25 -9.38 30.72 -6.95
CA GLY A 25 -9.58 29.34 -6.52
C GLY A 25 -9.22 29.09 -5.05
N ASP A 26 -8.20 29.78 -4.53
CA ASP A 26 -7.85 29.69 -3.10
C ASP A 26 -8.91 30.37 -2.23
N ALA A 27 -9.42 31.52 -2.68
CA ALA A 27 -10.51 32.23 -2.01
C ALA A 27 -11.79 31.37 -1.95
N GLU A 28 -12.16 30.69 -3.03
CA GLU A 28 -13.31 29.79 -3.08
C GLU A 28 -13.21 28.65 -2.06
N LYS A 29 -12.04 28.02 -1.94
CA LYS A 29 -11.79 26.93 -0.96
C LYS A 29 -11.95 27.40 0.48
N LEU A 30 -11.39 28.57 0.81
CA LEU A 30 -11.45 29.14 2.16
C LEU A 30 -12.89 29.51 2.54
N LEU A 31 -13.61 30.17 1.64
CA LEU A 31 -15.02 30.53 1.84
C LEU A 31 -15.91 29.29 2.01
N SER A 32 -15.66 28.25 1.22
CA SER A 32 -16.40 26.98 1.28
C SER A 32 -16.15 26.20 2.58
N ALA A 33 -14.91 26.20 3.08
CA ALA A 33 -14.57 25.55 4.35
C ALA A 33 -15.24 26.24 5.55
N MET A 34 -15.37 27.56 5.49
CA MET A 34 -16.05 28.36 6.51
C MET A 34 -17.57 28.15 6.55
N GLU A 35 -18.20 28.00 5.38
CA GLU A 35 -19.65 27.80 5.29
C GLU A 35 -20.09 26.41 5.78
N LYS A 36 -19.19 25.42 5.70
CA LYS A 36 -19.40 24.05 6.20
C LYS A 36 -19.17 23.89 7.71
N GLY A 37 -18.85 24.97 8.43
CA GLY A 37 -18.50 24.99 9.85
C GLY A 37 -19.66 24.83 10.85
N SER A 38 -20.59 23.90 10.64
CA SER A 38 -21.54 23.48 11.70
C SER A 38 -21.75 21.98 11.87
N ASP A 39 -21.09 21.13 11.08
CA ASP A 39 -20.94 19.71 11.40
C ASP A 39 -19.51 19.29 11.11
N GLN A 40 -18.72 19.15 12.17
CA GLN A 40 -17.42 18.51 12.07
C GLN A 40 -17.64 17.03 11.73
N SER A 41 -17.58 16.72 10.45
CA SER A 41 -16.67 15.67 10.04
C SER A 41 -15.65 16.38 9.19
N TYR A 42 -14.41 16.42 9.68
CA TYR A 42 -13.26 16.68 8.85
C TYR A 42 -13.44 15.82 7.62
N ALA A 43 -13.84 16.43 6.51
CA ALA A 43 -13.76 15.79 5.23
C ALA A 43 -12.27 15.56 5.10
N GLU A 44 -11.85 14.35 5.45
CA GLU A 44 -10.60 13.76 5.03
C GLU A 44 -10.44 14.29 3.62
N GLN A 45 -9.45 15.15 3.46
CA GLN A 45 -8.86 15.39 2.18
C GLN A 45 -8.72 13.98 1.63
N GLN A 46 -9.57 13.62 0.67
CA GLN A 46 -9.36 12.44 -0.11
C GLN A 46 -8.11 12.82 -0.89
N VAL A 47 -6.95 12.69 -0.21
CA VAL A 47 -5.76 12.13 -0.80
C VAL A 47 -6.36 11.08 -1.68
N ILE A 48 -6.19 11.24 -2.99
CA ILE A 48 -6.41 10.16 -3.91
C ILE A 48 -5.49 9.10 -3.32
N ILE A 49 -6.06 8.24 -2.46
CA ILE A 49 -5.49 6.99 -2.10
C ILE A 49 -5.61 6.34 -3.47
N ASN A 50 -4.58 6.54 -4.31
CA ASN A 50 -4.07 5.46 -5.12
C ASN A 50 -4.22 4.30 -4.16
N LYS A 51 -5.22 3.45 -4.39
CA LYS A 51 -5.41 2.22 -3.64
C LYS A 51 -4.07 1.52 -3.84
N LYS A 52 -3.10 1.84 -2.99
CA LYS A 52 -1.88 1.09 -2.84
C LYS A 52 -2.47 -0.26 -2.55
N ALA A 53 -2.28 -1.17 -3.50
CA ALA A 53 -2.62 -2.55 -3.26
C ALA A 53 -2.17 -2.86 -1.83
N PRO A 54 -2.99 -3.54 -1.02
CA PRO A 54 -2.62 -3.86 0.36
C PRO A 54 -1.15 -4.30 0.34
N PHE A 55 -0.33 -3.60 1.10
CA PHE A 55 1.13 -3.75 1.05
C PHE A 55 1.42 -5.13 1.61
N ARG A 56 1.50 -6.10 0.70
CA ARG A 56 1.64 -7.49 1.03
C ARG A 56 3.11 -7.90 0.90
N MET A 57 3.58 -8.72 1.83
CA MET A 57 4.91 -9.30 1.84
C MET A 57 4.84 -10.79 1.56
N LEU A 58 5.69 -11.22 0.64
CA LEU A 58 6.00 -12.61 0.39
C LEU A 58 7.14 -13.03 1.32
N LYS A 59 6.88 -14.05 2.14
CA LYS A 59 7.86 -14.71 2.98
C LYS A 59 8.13 -16.11 2.44
N ILE A 60 9.40 -16.43 2.22
CA ILE A 60 9.82 -17.76 1.78
C ILE A 60 10.79 -18.32 2.82
N PHE A 61 10.51 -19.52 3.27
CA PHE A 61 11.34 -20.31 4.18
C PHE A 61 11.73 -21.59 3.46
N VAL A 62 13.03 -21.85 3.38
CA VAL A 62 13.56 -23.12 2.90
C VAL A 62 14.55 -23.62 3.93
N ASP A 63 14.28 -24.81 4.44
CA ASP A 63 15.17 -25.54 5.33
C ASP A 63 15.57 -26.82 4.58
N SER A 64 16.79 -26.87 4.06
CA SER A 64 17.32 -28.05 3.38
C SER A 64 18.02 -28.98 4.36
N ASN A 65 17.99 -30.28 4.11
CA ASN A 65 18.64 -31.31 4.92
C ASN A 65 20.18 -31.21 4.89
N ASP A 66 20.76 -30.63 3.83
CA ASP A 66 22.21 -30.36 3.72
C ASP A 66 22.67 -29.16 4.60
N GLY A 67 21.76 -28.55 5.36
CA GLY A 67 22.04 -27.46 6.29
C GLY A 67 21.85 -26.05 5.73
N ASP A 68 21.38 -25.94 4.49
CA ASP A 68 21.04 -24.66 3.88
C ASP A 68 19.72 -24.13 4.44
N VAL A 69 19.77 -22.96 5.07
CA VAL A 69 18.58 -22.27 5.60
C VAL A 69 18.42 -20.94 4.88
N VAL A 70 17.32 -20.79 4.14
CA VAL A 70 17.01 -19.58 3.38
C VAL A 70 15.74 -18.94 3.91
N ARG A 71 15.83 -17.66 4.25
CA ARG A 71 14.72 -16.84 4.76
C ARG A 71 14.64 -15.57 3.94
N ILE A 72 13.55 -15.41 3.19
CA ILE A 72 13.35 -14.28 2.30
C ILE A 72 12.07 -13.56 2.71
N GLN A 73 12.13 -12.23 2.72
CA GLN A 73 10.97 -11.37 2.95
C GLN A 73 11.01 -10.23 1.93
N ILE A 74 10.10 -10.26 0.97
CA ILE A 74 10.07 -9.34 -0.16
C ILE A 74 8.64 -8.82 -0.32
N PRO A 75 8.41 -7.50 -0.50
CA PRO A 75 7.08 -7.01 -0.83
C PRO A 75 6.61 -7.60 -2.17
N ILE A 76 5.33 -7.93 -2.29
CA ILE A 76 4.77 -8.59 -3.48
C ILE A 76 5.00 -7.81 -4.78
N GLU A 77 5.10 -6.49 -4.69
CA GLU A 77 5.48 -5.61 -5.80
C GLU A 77 6.81 -6.04 -6.44
N PHE A 78 7.72 -6.59 -5.64
CA PHE A 78 9.03 -7.09 -6.02
C PHE A 78 9.06 -8.61 -6.24
N ALA A 79 7.95 -9.34 -6.06
CA ALA A 79 7.91 -10.79 -6.32
C ALA A 79 8.24 -11.13 -7.80
N LYS A 80 8.05 -10.17 -8.73
CA LYS A 80 8.51 -10.28 -10.12
C LYS A 80 10.02 -10.49 -10.26
N LEU A 81 10.83 -10.07 -9.29
CA LEU A 81 12.28 -10.31 -9.29
C LEU A 81 12.65 -11.79 -9.07
N LEU A 82 11.76 -12.58 -8.47
CA LEU A 82 11.97 -14.02 -8.33
C LEU A 82 12.04 -14.72 -9.69
N LYS A 83 11.23 -14.27 -10.66
CA LYS A 83 11.31 -14.74 -12.05
C LYS A 83 12.65 -14.45 -12.74
N THR A 84 13.38 -13.45 -12.26
CA THR A 84 14.65 -13.04 -12.87
C THR A 84 15.83 -13.93 -12.43
N GLY A 85 15.60 -14.94 -11.59
CA GLY A 85 16.61 -15.92 -11.17
C GLY A 85 17.75 -15.33 -10.31
N LYS A 86 17.63 -14.07 -9.87
CA LYS A 86 18.66 -13.41 -9.03
C LYS A 86 18.65 -13.87 -7.58
N PHE A 87 17.59 -14.56 -7.18
CA PHE A 87 17.56 -15.31 -5.94
C PHE A 87 17.88 -16.76 -6.30
N ASN A 88 19.07 -17.23 -5.91
CA ASN A 88 19.49 -18.64 -6.02
C ASN A 88 18.67 -19.51 -5.07
N MET A 89 17.35 -19.45 -5.16
CA MET A 89 16.49 -20.47 -4.60
C MET A 89 16.39 -21.53 -5.67
N ASN A 90 17.03 -22.69 -5.47
CA ASN A 90 16.78 -23.87 -6.29
C ASN A 90 15.34 -24.36 -6.02
N LEU A 91 14.34 -23.59 -6.46
CA LEU A 91 12.92 -23.96 -6.42
C LEU A 91 12.59 -24.91 -7.58
N ASP A 92 13.48 -24.98 -8.59
CA ASP A 92 13.40 -25.91 -9.72
C ASP A 92 13.38 -27.38 -9.27
N SER A 93 13.99 -27.71 -8.13
CA SER A 93 13.97 -29.06 -7.56
C SER A 93 12.65 -29.40 -6.84
N SER A 94 11.82 -28.40 -6.55
CA SER A 94 10.64 -28.54 -5.69
C SER A 94 9.31 -28.58 -6.47
N ASP A 95 9.34 -28.65 -7.82
CA ASP A 95 8.15 -28.63 -8.68
C ASP A 95 7.20 -27.43 -8.41
N ILE A 96 7.76 -26.29 -7.95
CA ILE A 96 6.97 -25.10 -7.66
C ILE A 96 6.83 -24.25 -8.92
N ASP A 97 5.60 -24.11 -9.41
CA ASP A 97 5.26 -23.16 -10.46
C ASP A 97 5.19 -21.72 -9.91
N ILE A 98 6.26 -20.96 -10.17
CA ILE A 98 6.37 -19.55 -9.77
C ILE A 98 5.36 -18.66 -10.50
N ASP A 99 4.97 -19.00 -11.73
CA ASP A 99 3.96 -18.25 -12.47
C ASP A 99 2.58 -18.38 -11.80
N ALA A 100 2.19 -19.60 -11.46
CA ALA A 100 0.95 -19.87 -10.73
C ALA A 100 0.94 -19.22 -9.35
N LEU A 101 2.06 -19.27 -8.63
CA LEU A 101 2.23 -18.58 -7.34
C LEU A 101 2.00 -17.07 -7.50
N LEU A 102 2.60 -16.46 -8.51
CA LEU A 102 2.47 -15.03 -8.77
C LEU A 102 1.04 -14.65 -9.16
N GLU A 103 0.34 -15.50 -9.90
CA GLU A 103 -1.06 -15.27 -10.27
C GLU A 103 -1.97 -15.31 -9.04
N MET A 104 -1.82 -16.30 -8.16
CA MET A 104 -2.57 -16.37 -6.89
C MET A 104 -2.30 -15.17 -5.98
N ILE A 105 -1.04 -14.74 -5.91
CA ILE A 105 -0.63 -13.52 -5.22
C ILE A 105 -1.33 -12.29 -5.79
N ASN A 106 -1.35 -12.14 -7.13
CA ASN A 106 -2.02 -11.02 -7.79
C ASN A 106 -3.54 -11.08 -7.59
N ALA A 107 -4.13 -12.28 -7.55
CA ALA A 107 -5.55 -12.51 -7.33
C ALA A 107 -6.04 -12.13 -5.91
N GLY A 108 -5.13 -11.85 -4.97
CA GLY A 108 -5.51 -11.41 -3.64
C GLY A 108 -5.37 -12.46 -2.55
N VAL A 109 -4.77 -13.62 -2.84
CA VAL A 109 -4.60 -14.70 -1.85
C VAL A 109 -3.63 -14.24 -0.75
N VAL A 110 -4.02 -14.46 0.50
CA VAL A 110 -3.27 -14.14 1.73
C VAL A 110 -3.26 -15.40 2.59
N GLY A 111 -2.11 -15.73 3.18
CA GLY A 111 -1.89 -16.93 3.99
C GLY A 111 -0.72 -17.79 3.50
N GLU A 112 -0.62 -19.01 4.04
CA GLU A 112 0.32 -20.02 3.58
C GLU A 112 -0.15 -20.54 2.21
N ILE A 113 0.65 -20.32 1.16
CA ILE A 113 0.32 -20.68 -0.22
C ILE A 113 0.96 -22.01 -0.60
N VAL A 114 2.19 -22.26 -0.12
CA VAL A 114 2.94 -23.48 -0.43
C VAL A 114 3.57 -24.02 0.85
N ASN A 115 3.46 -25.32 1.03
CA ASN A 115 4.12 -26.08 2.09
C ASN A 115 4.51 -27.44 1.52
N ILE A 116 5.81 -27.67 1.39
CA ILE A 116 6.38 -28.88 0.82
C ILE A 116 7.29 -29.50 1.88
N GLU A 117 7.08 -30.78 2.12
CA GLU A 117 7.97 -31.61 2.91
C GLU A 117 8.45 -32.73 2.00
N SER A 118 9.74 -32.72 1.70
CA SER A 118 10.37 -33.69 0.81
C SER A 118 10.81 -34.93 1.61
N ALA A 119 10.83 -36.09 0.97
CA ALA A 119 11.25 -37.34 1.60
C ALA A 119 12.72 -37.32 2.07
N ASP A 120 13.54 -36.46 1.45
CA ASP A 120 14.94 -36.23 1.79
C ASP A 120 15.13 -35.24 2.96
N GLY A 121 14.05 -34.72 3.55
CA GLY A 121 14.07 -33.84 4.72
C GLY A 121 14.06 -32.34 4.42
N ASP A 122 13.95 -31.95 3.15
CA ASP A 122 13.83 -30.54 2.75
C ASP A 122 12.42 -30.01 3.01
N ASN A 123 12.30 -28.86 3.67
CA ASN A 123 11.05 -28.18 3.94
C ASN A 123 11.01 -26.81 3.24
N VAL A 124 9.96 -26.56 2.45
CA VAL A 124 9.75 -25.29 1.75
C VAL A 124 8.39 -24.72 2.12
N ARG A 125 8.36 -23.51 2.68
CA ARG A 125 7.13 -22.80 3.06
C ARG A 125 7.10 -21.41 2.46
N ILE A 126 5.99 -21.08 1.80
CA ILE A 126 5.75 -19.77 1.18
C ILE A 126 4.47 -19.18 1.79
N VAL A 127 4.61 -18.00 2.38
CA VAL A 127 3.53 -17.29 3.07
C VAL A 127 3.39 -15.89 2.49
N VAL A 128 2.15 -15.46 2.32
CA VAL A 128 1.81 -14.10 1.89
C VAL A 128 1.03 -13.41 3.00
N GLU A 129 1.54 -12.28 3.47
CA GLU A 129 0.92 -11.43 4.50
C GLU A 129 0.61 -10.05 3.95
#